data_AF-A0A2W6B9H2-F1
#
_entry.id   AF-A0A2W6B9H2-F1
#
_cell.length_a   1.000
_cell.length_b   1.000
_cell.length_c   1.000
_cell.angle_alpha   90.00
_cell.angle_beta   90.00
_cell.angle_gamma   90.00
#
_symmetry.space_group_name_H-M   'P 1'
#
loop_
_entity.id
_entity.type
_entity.pdbx_description
1 polymer ?
#
loop_
_entity_poly.entity_id
_entity_poly.type
_entity_poly.pdbx_seq_one_letter_code
_entity_poly.pdbx_strand_id
1 'polypeptide(L)'
;MPDDTHGRPTADATHGRPTADDPSMPAYGVRDLRRKVIRHLEELVAEALDNDAVNLGMAARIADALLSLIAAGPDLDEQARVAVRGAVDYFVLNRDEQPDLDSTRGFQDDARVVNRTCDDVGLPELKVRVS
;
A
#
# COMPACT_ATOMS: atom_id res chain seq x y z
N MET A 1 56.97 -31.59 -29.61
CA MET A 1 56.66 -32.64 -28.63
C MET A 1 57.82 -32.66 -27.66
N PRO A 2 57.77 -31.92 -26.53
CA PRO A 2 56.79 -32.08 -25.44
C PRO A 2 56.18 -30.76 -24.92
N ASP A 3 55.50 -30.91 -23.79
CA ASP A 3 54.66 -30.12 -22.89
C ASP A 3 54.89 -28.62 -22.57
N ASP A 4 53.73 -28.03 -22.22
CA ASP A 4 53.43 -27.27 -21.00
C ASP A 4 53.29 -25.74 -20.98
N THR A 5 52.22 -25.37 -20.27
CA THR A 5 51.87 -24.08 -19.64
C THR A 5 51.56 -22.90 -20.56
N HIS A 6 50.30 -22.46 -20.54
CA HIS A 6 49.87 -21.21 -19.90
C HIS A 6 48.35 -21.24 -19.72
N GLY A 7 47.92 -21.52 -18.49
CA GLY A 7 46.53 -21.46 -18.08
C GLY A 7 45.98 -20.04 -18.18
N ARG A 8 44.80 -19.91 -18.81
CA ARG A 8 43.93 -18.74 -18.64
C ARG A 8 42.90 -19.10 -17.56
N PRO A 9 42.69 -18.25 -16.54
CA PRO A 9 41.60 -18.46 -15.60
C PRO A 9 40.28 -18.18 -16.32
N THR A 10 39.43 -19.20 -16.43
CA THR A 10 38.01 -19.02 -16.71
C THR A 10 37.40 -18.32 -15.50
N ALA A 11 36.93 -17.09 -15.69
CA ALA A 11 36.11 -16.40 -14.72
C ALA A 11 34.82 -17.20 -14.50
N ASP A 12 34.77 -17.91 -13.38
CA ASP A 12 33.56 -18.47 -12.82
C ASP A 12 32.73 -17.30 -12.26
N ALA A 13 32.02 -16.63 -13.17
CA ALA A 13 30.95 -15.71 -12.81
C ALA A 13 29.70 -16.55 -12.58
N THR A 14 29.64 -17.23 -11.43
CA THR A 14 28.40 -17.75 -10.88
C THR A 14 27.53 -16.55 -10.48
N HIS A 15 26.94 -15.88 -11.47
CA HIS A 15 25.75 -15.09 -11.27
C HIS A 15 24.67 -16.06 -10.80
N GLY A 16 24.51 -16.17 -9.49
CA GLY A 16 23.28 -16.63 -8.89
C GLY A 16 22.16 -15.71 -9.37
N ARG A 17 21.54 -16.06 -10.49
CA ARG A 17 20.27 -15.51 -10.92
C ARG A 17 19.31 -15.66 -9.75
N PRO A 18 18.67 -14.58 -9.27
CA PRO A 18 17.49 -14.76 -8.44
C PRO A 18 16.49 -15.53 -9.30
N THR A 19 16.15 -16.74 -8.87
CA THR A 19 15.10 -17.54 -9.48
C THR A 19 13.79 -16.77 -9.36
N ALA A 20 13.09 -16.63 -10.48
CA ALA A 20 11.82 -15.93 -10.62
C ALA A 20 10.65 -16.76 -10.04
N ASP A 21 10.80 -17.22 -8.80
CA ASP A 21 9.82 -18.00 -8.06
C ASP A 21 9.67 -17.42 -6.64
N ASP A 22 8.94 -16.31 -6.49
CA ASP A 22 8.04 -16.13 -5.34
C ASP A 22 6.93 -15.09 -5.68
N PRO A 23 5.72 -15.54 -6.07
CA PRO A 23 4.67 -14.71 -6.64
C PRO A 23 3.69 -14.15 -5.61
N SER A 24 4.18 -13.66 -4.47
CA SER A 24 3.33 -12.99 -3.48
C SER A 24 4.10 -11.82 -2.89
N MET A 25 3.44 -10.68 -2.69
CA MET A 25 4.00 -9.62 -1.85
C MET A 25 4.54 -10.28 -0.58
N PRO A 26 5.84 -10.12 -0.25
CA PRO A 26 6.39 -10.77 0.94
C PRO A 26 5.50 -10.38 2.12
N ALA A 27 5.16 -11.33 2.98
CA ALA A 27 4.24 -11.10 4.10
C ALA A 27 4.60 -9.85 4.94
N TYR A 28 5.87 -9.44 4.89
CA TYR A 28 6.40 -8.17 5.39
C TYR A 28 5.72 -6.93 4.77
N GLY A 29 5.61 -6.83 3.44
CA GLY A 29 4.96 -5.70 2.77
C GLY A 29 3.48 -5.54 3.13
N VAL A 30 2.74 -6.65 3.22
CA VAL A 30 1.31 -6.65 3.65
C VAL A 30 1.17 -6.21 5.11
N ARG A 31 2.01 -6.73 6.00
CA ARG A 31 2.04 -6.34 7.42
C ARG A 31 2.40 -4.88 7.59
N ASP A 32 3.31 -4.37 6.77
CA ASP A 32 3.73 -2.97 6.80
C ASP A 32 2.62 -2.04 6.32
N LEU A 33 1.88 -2.39 5.26
CA LEU A 33 0.71 -1.62 4.82
C LEU A 33 -0.40 -1.58 5.88
N ARG A 34 -0.72 -2.73 6.51
CA ARG A 34 -1.70 -2.75 7.60
C ARG A 34 -1.28 -1.85 8.76
N ARG A 35 0.00 -1.92 9.16
CA ARG A 35 0.54 -1.09 10.23
C ARG A 35 0.46 0.40 9.89
N LYS A 36 0.75 0.79 8.64
CA LYS A 36 0.61 2.17 8.19
C LYS A 36 -0.84 2.67 8.34
N VAL A 37 -1.82 1.91 7.85
CA VAL A 37 -3.24 2.30 7.93
C VAL A 37 -3.70 2.44 9.38
N ILE A 38 -3.37 1.46 10.23
CA ILE A 38 -3.75 1.47 11.65
C ILE A 38 -3.13 2.66 12.37
N ARG A 39 -1.81 2.86 12.20
CA ARG A 39 -1.10 3.98 12.83
C ARG A 39 -1.67 5.32 12.40
N HIS A 40 -1.97 5.47 11.11
CA HIS A 40 -2.55 6.71 10.62
C HIS A 40 -3.93 6.96 11.23
N LEU A 41 -4.79 5.93 11.32
CA LEU A 41 -6.08 6.07 12.00
C LEU A 41 -5.94 6.43 13.48
N GLU A 42 -4.95 5.87 14.19
CA GLU A 42 -4.65 6.25 15.58
C GLU A 42 -4.23 7.72 15.70
N GLU A 43 -3.41 8.22 14.77
CA GLU A 43 -3.03 9.65 14.68
C GLU A 43 -4.26 10.54 14.41
N LEU A 44 -5.17 10.13 13.52
CA LEU A 44 -6.43 10.84 13.28
C LEU A 44 -7.34 10.84 14.51
N VAL A 45 -7.40 9.74 15.26
CA VAL A 45 -8.17 9.64 16.50
C VAL A 45 -7.62 10.57 17.57
N ALA A 46 -6.29 10.63 17.71
CA ALA A 46 -5.65 11.56 18.64
C ALA A 46 -5.92 13.02 18.26
N GLU A 47 -5.80 13.36 16.98
CA GLU A 47 -6.11 14.71 16.47
C GLU A 47 -7.56 15.12 16.76
N ALA A 48 -8.51 14.21 16.52
CA ALA A 48 -9.92 14.50 16.69
C ALA A 48 -10.34 14.74 18.15
N LEU A 49 -9.46 14.47 19.13
CA LEU A 49 -9.69 14.85 20.52
C LEU A 49 -9.67 16.37 20.72
N ASP A 50 -8.85 17.07 19.92
CA ASP A 50 -8.65 18.52 19.99
C ASP A 50 -9.17 19.25 18.73
N ASN A 51 -9.64 18.51 17.71
CA ASN A 51 -10.13 19.05 16.45
C ASN A 51 -11.41 18.35 15.95
N ASP A 52 -12.57 18.95 16.26
CA ASP A 52 -13.89 18.48 15.82
C ASP A 52 -14.12 18.53 14.29
N ALA A 53 -13.25 19.20 13.52
CA ALA A 53 -13.33 19.22 12.06
C ALA A 53 -12.89 17.90 11.42
N VAL A 54 -12.15 17.06 12.15
CA VAL A 54 -11.72 15.75 11.68
C VAL A 54 -12.92 14.82 11.56
N ASN A 55 -13.28 14.47 10.32
CA ASN A 55 -14.34 13.51 10.07
C ASN A 55 -13.84 12.06 10.29
N LEU A 56 -13.70 11.67 11.57
CA LEU A 56 -13.28 10.33 11.97
C LEU A 56 -14.17 9.22 11.40
N GLY A 57 -15.47 9.49 11.26
CA GLY A 57 -16.40 8.53 10.69
C GLY A 57 -16.04 8.17 9.24
N MET A 58 -15.60 9.15 8.44
CA MET A 58 -15.13 8.91 7.08
C MET A 58 -13.77 8.20 7.08
N ALA A 59 -12.82 8.69 7.89
CA ALA A 59 -11.50 8.09 7.99
C ALA A 59 -11.54 6.61 8.40
N ALA A 60 -12.38 6.25 9.38
CA ALA A 60 -12.54 4.87 9.82
C ALA A 60 -13.08 3.96 8.71
N ARG A 61 -14.03 4.44 7.89
CA ARG A 61 -14.55 3.67 6.74
C ARG A 61 -13.51 3.48 5.65
N ILE A 62 -12.70 4.50 5.38
CA ILE A 62 -11.58 4.40 4.43
C ILE A 62 -10.55 3.39 4.93
N ALA A 63 -10.17 3.47 6.20
CA ALA A 63 -9.25 2.52 6.81
C ALA A 63 -9.78 1.08 6.75
N ASP A 64 -11.06 0.86 7.04
CA ASP A 64 -11.71 -0.46 6.96
C ASP A 64 -11.70 -1.03 5.53
N ALA A 65 -12.02 -0.20 4.53
CA ALA A 65 -11.94 -0.58 3.12
C ALA A 65 -10.51 -0.95 2.71
N LEU A 66 -9.51 -0.13 3.07
CA LEU A 66 -8.10 -0.41 2.79
C LEU A 66 -7.61 -1.69 3.48
N LEU A 67 -7.98 -1.92 4.74
CA LEU A 67 -7.62 -3.15 5.46
C LEU A 67 -8.24 -4.39 4.81
N SER A 68 -9.46 -4.27 4.29
CA SER A 68 -10.15 -5.33 3.53
C SER A 68 -9.47 -5.60 2.19
N LEU A 69 -9.10 -4.56 1.44
CA LEU A 69 -8.33 -4.68 0.20
C LEU A 69 -6.96 -5.33 0.43
N ILE A 70 -6.26 -4.94 1.49
CA ILE A 70 -4.97 -5.55 1.87
C ILE A 70 -5.17 -7.03 2.25
N ALA A 71 -6.28 -7.38 2.91
CA ALA A 71 -6.61 -8.75 3.24
C ALA A 71 -6.88 -9.62 2.01
N ALA A 72 -7.52 -9.07 0.98
CA ALA A 72 -7.76 -9.72 -0.30
C ALA A 72 -6.48 -9.85 -1.17
N GLY A 73 -5.43 -9.09 -0.84
CA GLY A 73 -4.16 -9.03 -1.57
C GLY A 73 -3.57 -10.36 -2.07
N PRO A 74 -3.60 -11.48 -1.31
CA PRO A 74 -3.12 -12.78 -1.79
C PRO A 74 -3.86 -13.32 -3.02
N ASP A 75 -5.13 -12.94 -3.22
CA ASP A 75 -5.97 -13.38 -4.33
C ASP A 75 -5.94 -12.38 -5.51
N LEU A 76 -5.32 -11.20 -5.32
CA LEU A 76 -5.20 -10.16 -6.32
C LEU A 76 -3.97 -10.37 -7.20
N ASP A 77 -4.03 -9.93 -8.45
CA ASP A 77 -2.85 -9.88 -9.33
C ASP A 77 -1.85 -8.79 -8.89
N GLU A 78 -0.68 -8.77 -9.53
CA GLU A 78 0.38 -7.82 -9.18
C GLU A 78 -0.03 -6.35 -9.36
N GLN A 79 -0.75 -6.04 -10.43
CA GLN A 79 -1.17 -4.67 -10.74
C GLN A 79 -2.20 -4.18 -9.72
N ALA A 80 -3.14 -5.03 -9.32
CA ALA A 80 -4.11 -4.78 -8.27
C ALA A 80 -3.41 -4.57 -6.91
N ARG A 81 -2.42 -5.39 -6.55
CA ARG A 81 -1.62 -5.18 -5.32
C ARG A 81 -0.87 -3.86 -5.32
N VAL A 82 -0.33 -3.43 -6.46
CA VAL A 82 0.31 -2.12 -6.63
C VAL A 82 -0.70 -0.99 -6.46
N ALA A 83 -1.89 -1.11 -7.04
CA ALA A 83 -2.96 -0.12 -6.90
C ALA A 83 -3.40 0.03 -5.42
N VAL A 84 -3.58 -1.09 -4.70
CA VAL A 84 -3.91 -1.08 -3.27
C VAL A 84 -2.81 -0.38 -2.46
N ARG A 85 -1.53 -0.66 -2.74
CA ARG A 85 -0.43 0.06 -2.10
C ARG A 85 -0.48 1.56 -2.37
N GLY A 86 -0.74 1.98 -3.61
CA GLY A 86 -0.88 3.38 -3.97
C GLY A 86 -2.00 4.09 -3.20
N ALA A 87 -3.15 3.43 -3.04
CA ALA A 87 -4.26 3.95 -2.25
C ALA A 87 -3.92 4.10 -0.76
N VAL A 88 -3.20 3.13 -0.18
CA VAL A 88 -2.70 3.23 1.21
C VAL A 88 -1.72 4.39 1.35
N ASP A 89 -0.75 4.49 0.44
CA ASP A 89 0.25 5.55 0.51
C ASP A 89 -0.41 6.93 0.32
N TYR A 90 -1.43 7.07 -0.56
CA TYR A 90 -2.20 8.31 -0.70
C TYR A 90 -2.90 8.70 0.61
N PHE A 91 -3.67 7.79 1.20
CA PHE A 91 -4.40 8.05 2.45
C PHE A 91 -3.48 8.45 3.61
N VAL A 92 -2.26 7.90 3.65
CA VAL A 92 -1.30 8.18 4.73
C VAL A 92 -0.48 9.47 4.47
N LEU A 93 -0.09 9.74 3.22
CA LEU A 93 0.81 10.85 2.86
C LEU A 93 0.10 12.20 2.72
N ASN A 94 -1.21 12.23 2.49
CA ASN A 94 -1.95 13.47 2.21
C ASN A 94 -2.00 14.46 3.39
N ARG A 95 -1.34 14.18 4.53
CA ARG A 95 -1.18 15.11 5.66
C ARG A 95 -0.01 16.09 5.52
N ASP A 96 1.00 15.80 4.68
CA ASP A 96 2.28 16.54 4.74
C ASP A 96 2.35 17.77 3.80
N GLU A 97 1.47 17.90 2.80
CA GLU A 97 1.60 18.96 1.78
C GLU A 97 0.71 20.19 1.97
N GLN A 98 -0.36 20.13 2.79
CA GLN A 98 -1.14 21.31 3.17
C GLN A 98 -1.63 21.18 4.63
N PRO A 99 -1.59 22.24 5.45
CA PRO A 99 -2.30 22.28 6.73
C PRO A 99 -3.81 22.39 6.46
N ASP A 100 -4.38 21.39 5.78
CA ASP A 100 -5.78 21.33 5.33
C ASP A 100 -6.66 20.58 6.35
N LEU A 101 -6.28 20.63 7.63
CA LEU A 101 -7.09 20.14 8.75
C LEU A 101 -8.29 21.06 9.06
N ASP A 102 -8.46 22.14 8.28
CA ASP A 102 -9.53 23.14 8.43
C ASP A 102 -10.80 22.83 7.64
N SER A 103 -10.88 21.71 6.92
CA SER A 103 -12.09 21.38 6.15
C SER A 103 -12.81 20.14 6.68
N THR A 104 -14.05 20.36 7.12
CA THR A 104 -15.12 19.36 7.35
C THR A 104 -15.34 18.37 6.18
N ARG A 105 -14.57 18.48 5.08
CA ARG A 105 -14.61 17.67 3.85
C ARG A 105 -13.35 16.80 3.63
N GLY A 106 -12.37 16.83 4.54
CA GLY A 106 -10.98 16.40 4.32
C GLY A 106 -10.69 14.95 3.88
N PHE A 107 -11.69 14.07 3.77
CA PHE A 107 -11.50 12.67 3.35
C PHE A 107 -12.33 12.26 2.12
N GLN A 108 -13.02 13.20 1.47
CA GLN A 108 -13.83 12.88 0.30
C GLN A 108 -12.96 12.43 -0.89
N ASP A 109 -11.78 13.03 -1.05
CA ASP A 109 -10.87 12.67 -2.13
C ASP A 109 -10.16 11.34 -1.84
N ASP A 110 -9.76 11.07 -0.59
CA ASP A 110 -9.29 9.75 -0.18
C ASP A 110 -10.34 8.66 -0.46
N ALA A 111 -11.61 8.92 -0.11
CA ALA A 111 -12.69 8.00 -0.39
C ALA A 111 -12.87 7.76 -1.90
N ARG A 112 -12.66 8.77 -2.75
CA ARG A 112 -12.71 8.63 -4.21
C ARG A 112 -11.55 7.78 -4.74
N VAL A 113 -10.34 7.99 -4.23
CA VAL A 113 -9.17 7.18 -4.59
C VAL A 113 -9.41 5.72 -4.22
N VAL A 114 -9.83 5.44 -2.97
CA VAL A 114 -10.15 4.07 -2.54
C VAL A 114 -11.29 3.47 -3.37
N ASN A 115 -12.35 4.23 -3.63
CA ASN A 115 -13.46 3.75 -4.45
C ASN A 115 -13.04 3.39 -5.87
N ARG A 116 -12.13 4.17 -6.46
CA ARG A 116 -11.56 3.87 -7.77
C ARG A 116 -10.72 2.60 -7.71
N THR A 117 -9.89 2.44 -6.67
CA THR A 117 -9.13 1.21 -6.44
C THR A 117 -10.04 0.00 -6.29
N CYS A 118 -11.14 0.10 -5.54
CA CYS A 118 -12.14 -0.98 -5.42
C CYS A 118 -12.72 -1.38 -6.79
N ASP A 119 -13.03 -0.41 -7.64
CA ASP A 119 -13.51 -0.67 -9.01
C ASP A 119 -12.42 -1.37 -9.86
N ASP A 120 -11.18 -0.87 -9.80
CA ASP A 120 -10.06 -1.38 -10.60
C ASP A 120 -9.66 -2.82 -10.20
N VAL A 121 -9.83 -3.20 -8.92
CA VAL A 121 -9.53 -4.57 -8.44
C VAL A 121 -10.74 -5.51 -8.44
N GLY A 122 -11.92 -5.02 -8.87
CA GLY A 122 -13.13 -5.83 -8.97
C GLY A 122 -13.81 -6.16 -7.63
N LEU A 123 -13.64 -5.32 -6.61
CA LEU A 123 -14.25 -5.45 -5.27
C LEU A 123 -15.15 -4.25 -4.92
N PRO A 124 -16.20 -3.95 -5.73
CA PRO A 124 -17.03 -2.75 -5.56
C PRO A 124 -17.85 -2.74 -4.26
N GLU A 125 -18.03 -3.88 -3.61
CA GLU A 125 -18.68 -4.01 -2.31
C GLU A 125 -17.89 -3.35 -1.17
N LEU A 126 -16.58 -3.15 -1.35
CA LEU A 126 -15.70 -2.49 -0.37
C LEU A 126 -15.72 -0.96 -0.47
N LYS A 127 -16.52 -0.39 -1.38
CA LYS A 127 -16.56 1.05 -1.61
C LYS A 127 -17.08 1.82 -0.39
N VAL A 128 -16.40 2.91 -0.09
CA VAL A 128 -16.78 3.88 0.93
C VAL A 128 -17.94 4.74 0.43
N ARG A 129 -19.03 4.79 1.20
CA ARG A 129 -20.14 5.69 0.92
C ARG A 129 -19.74 7.13 1.25
N VAL A 130 -19.68 7.96 0.22
CA VAL A 130 -19.53 9.41 0.35
C VAL A 130 -20.94 10.00 0.44
N SER A 131 -21.23 10.70 1.53
CA SER A 131 -22.54 11.33 1.82
C SER A 131 -22.41 12.84 1.82
#